data_AF-A0A813F0R1-F1
#
_entry.id   AF-A0A813F0R1-F1
#
_cell.length_a   1.000
_cell.length_b   1.000
_cell.length_c   1.000
_cell.angle_alpha   90.00
_cell.angle_beta   90.00
_cell.angle_gamma   90.00
#
_symmetry.space_group_name_H-M   'P 1'
#
loop_
_entity.id
_entity.type
_entity.pdbx_description
1 polymer ?
#
loop_
_entity_poly.entity_id
_entity_poly.type
_entity_poly.pdbx_seq_one_letter_code
_entity_poly.pdbx_strand_id
1 'polypeptide(L)'
;VGGKFRLGRKIGSGSFGDVYLGTNVQTSEEVAIKLESIKSKHPQLLYESKLYKILAGGVGLPNVHWYGVEGDYNVMVIDLLGPSLEDLFSFCNRKFSLKTTLMLADQMINRVEYMHAKNFLH
;
A
#
# COMPACT_ATOMS: atom_id res chain seq x y z
N VAL A 1 -3.02 -5.29 -16.58
CA VAL A 1 -1.75 -5.16 -15.86
C VAL A 1 -1.12 -6.52 -15.67
N GLY A 2 0.07 -6.73 -16.22
CA GLY A 2 0.85 -7.97 -16.15
C GLY A 2 0.15 -9.19 -16.74
N GLY A 3 -0.83 -8.99 -17.64
CA GLY A 3 -1.70 -10.04 -18.19
C GLY A 3 -2.62 -10.76 -17.18
N LYS A 4 -2.57 -10.38 -15.89
CA LYS A 4 -3.22 -11.10 -14.78
C LYS A 4 -4.19 -10.26 -13.97
N PHE A 5 -4.07 -8.93 -14.02
CA PHE A 5 -4.88 -8.04 -13.20
C PHE A 5 -5.69 -7.08 -14.07
N ARG A 6 -6.98 -7.00 -13.78
CA ARG A 6 -7.92 -6.04 -14.36
C ARG A 6 -7.93 -4.77 -13.51
N LEU A 7 -7.75 -3.61 -14.14
CA LEU A 7 -7.86 -2.31 -13.48
C LEU A 7 -9.34 -1.96 -13.29
N GLY A 8 -9.70 -1.47 -12.11
CA GLY A 8 -11.04 -1.06 -11.73
C GLY A 8 -11.14 0.44 -11.46
N ARG A 9 -12.02 0.83 -10.55
CA ARG A 9 -12.24 2.23 -10.17
C ARG A 9 -11.05 2.79 -9.38
N LYS A 10 -10.82 4.11 -9.50
CA LYS A 10 -9.89 4.83 -8.63
C LYS A 10 -10.42 4.81 -7.19
N ILE A 11 -9.55 4.51 -6.22
CA ILE A 11 -9.88 4.45 -4.79
C ILE A 11 -9.06 5.44 -3.94
N GLY A 12 -7.97 5.98 -4.49
CA GLY A 12 -7.19 7.00 -3.83
C GLY A 12 -6.26 7.72 -4.79
N SER A 13 -5.71 8.83 -4.31
CA SER A 13 -4.66 9.59 -4.98
C SER A 13 -3.70 10.14 -3.93
N GLY A 14 -2.41 10.04 -4.17
CA GLY A 14 -1.37 10.61 -3.32
C GLY A 14 -0.38 11.43 -4.13
N SER A 15 0.62 11.98 -3.44
CA SER A 15 1.66 12.83 -4.04
C SER A 15 2.49 12.13 -5.13
N PHE A 16 2.50 10.80 -5.16
CA PHE A 16 3.39 9.99 -6.00
C PHE A 16 2.63 9.04 -6.95
N GLY A 17 1.33 9.28 -7.13
CA GLY A 17 0.52 8.49 -8.06
C GLY A 17 -0.90 8.25 -7.59
N ASP A 18 -1.64 7.57 -8.45
CA ASP A 18 -3.02 7.20 -8.22
C ASP A 18 -3.13 5.74 -7.81
N VAL A 19 -4.10 5.43 -6.95
CA VAL A 19 -4.39 4.08 -6.48
C VAL A 19 -5.77 3.66 -6.98
N TYR A 20 -5.82 2.48 -7.58
CA TYR A 20 -7.01 1.89 -8.15
C TYR A 20 -7.31 0.56 -7.48
N LEU A 21 -8.60 0.23 -7.39
CA LEU A 21 -9.02 -1.14 -7.14
C LEU A 21 -8.66 -1.98 -8.37
N GLY A 22 -8.12 -3.17 -8.15
CA GLY A 22 -7.89 -4.16 -9.18
C GLY A 22 -8.46 -5.51 -8.80
N THR A 23 -8.53 -6.40 -9.78
CA THR A 23 -8.95 -7.79 -9.55
C THR A 23 -8.02 -8.73 -10.29
N ASN A 24 -7.51 -9.75 -9.60
CA ASN A 24 -6.82 -10.86 -10.23
C ASN A 24 -7.83 -11.67 -11.06
N VAL A 25 -7.62 -11.77 -12.36
CA VAL A 25 -8.60 -12.37 -13.29
C VAL A 25 -8.70 -13.89 -13.15
N GLN A 26 -7.73 -14.53 -12.50
CA GLN A 26 -7.70 -15.98 -12.30
C GLN A 26 -8.33 -16.38 -10.97
N THR A 27 -8.05 -15.62 -9.90
CA THR A 27 -8.49 -15.95 -8.52
C THR A 27 -9.71 -15.16 -8.08
N SER A 28 -10.10 -14.11 -8.82
CA SER A 28 -11.10 -13.10 -8.41
C SER A 28 -10.72 -12.30 -7.15
N GLU A 29 -9.48 -12.40 -6.69
CA GLU A 29 -8.98 -11.67 -5.54
C GLU A 29 -8.87 -10.16 -5.83
N GLU A 30 -9.35 -9.34 -4.91
CA GLU A 30 -9.22 -7.88 -5.00
C GLU A 30 -7.83 -7.42 -4.54
N VAL A 31 -7.26 -6.49 -5.29
CA VAL A 31 -5.90 -5.95 -5.07
C VAL A 31 -5.90 -4.44 -5.20
N ALA A 32 -4.88 -3.78 -4.65
CA ALA A 32 -4.61 -2.37 -4.93
C ALA A 32 -3.59 -2.25 -6.07
N ILE A 33 -3.87 -1.38 -7.03
CA ILE A 33 -2.98 -1.08 -8.17
C ILE A 33 -2.54 0.38 -8.08
N LYS A 34 -1.27 0.60 -7.78
CA LYS A 34 -0.64 1.93 -7.75
C LYS A 34 -0.01 2.24 -9.10
N LEU A 35 -0.35 3.41 -9.66
CA LEU A 35 0.14 3.89 -10.95
C LEU A 35 0.94 5.17 -10.76
N GLU A 36 2.16 5.20 -11.30
CA GLU A 36 3.04 6.36 -11.35
C GLU A 36 3.41 6.61 -12.81
N SER A 37 3.28 7.85 -13.29
CA SER A 37 3.71 8.18 -14.66
C SER A 37 5.23 8.02 -14.78
N ILE A 38 5.69 7.39 -15.87
CA ILE A 38 7.13 7.30 -16.18
C ILE A 38 7.78 8.67 -16.39
N LYS A 39 6.97 9.71 -16.63
CA LYS A 39 7.41 11.11 -16.80
C LYS A 39 7.46 11.87 -15.47
N SER A 40 7.20 11.21 -14.33
CA SER A 40 7.29 11.83 -13.01
C SER A 40 8.67 12.44 -12.78
N LYS A 41 8.71 13.66 -12.23
CA LYS A 41 9.98 14.33 -11.88
C LYS A 41 10.76 13.60 -10.79
N HIS A 42 10.04 12.87 -9.93
CA HIS A 42 10.60 12.14 -8.80
C HIS A 42 9.99 10.73 -8.77
N PRO A 43 10.48 9.81 -9.62
CA PRO A 43 9.97 8.43 -9.65
C PRO A 43 10.40 7.69 -8.39
N GLN A 44 9.43 7.10 -7.68
CA GLN A 44 9.62 6.41 -6.41
C GLN A 44 9.05 5.00 -6.39
N LEU A 45 8.11 4.67 -7.29
CA LEU A 45 7.36 3.42 -7.22
C LEU A 45 8.25 2.17 -7.39
N LEU A 46 9.30 2.26 -8.21
CA LEU A 46 10.31 1.19 -8.33
C LEU A 46 11.02 0.93 -7.00
N TYR A 47 11.48 1.99 -6.33
CA TYR A 47 12.18 1.89 -5.07
C TYR A 47 11.25 1.33 -3.98
N GLU A 48 10.03 1.85 -3.90
CA GLU A 48 8.98 1.36 -3.00
C GLU A 48 8.71 -0.14 -3.21
N SER A 49 8.60 -0.61 -4.46
CA SER A 49 8.40 -2.03 -4.75
C SER A 49 9.54 -2.92 -4.28
N LYS A 50 10.79 -2.43 -4.33
CA LYS A 50 11.96 -3.15 -3.82
C LYS A 50 11.97 -3.17 -2.29
N LEU A 51 11.61 -2.05 -1.67
CA LEU A 51 11.54 -1.93 -0.21
C LEU A 51 10.50 -2.90 0.36
N TYR A 52 9.30 -2.97 -0.22
CA TYR A 52 8.31 -3.97 0.19
C TYR A 52 8.82 -5.41 0.07
N LYS A 53 9.57 -5.74 -0.98
CA LYS A 53 10.18 -7.08 -1.12
C LYS A 53 11.21 -7.38 -0.04
N ILE A 54 12.00 -6.39 0.39
CA ILE A 54 12.97 -6.56 1.48
C ILE A 54 12.26 -6.74 2.82
N LEU A 55 11.16 -6.02 3.02
CA LEU A 55 10.38 -6.08 4.26
C LEU A 55 9.38 -7.26 4.32
N ALA A 56 9.21 -7.99 3.22
CA ALA A 56 8.25 -9.08 3.10
C ALA A 56 8.37 -10.11 4.23
N GLY A 57 7.24 -10.68 4.65
CA GLY A 57 7.14 -11.56 5.81
C GLY A 57 6.99 -10.84 7.16
N GLY A 58 7.10 -9.50 7.19
CA GLY A 58 6.82 -8.69 8.36
C GLY A 58 5.32 -8.65 8.68
N VAL A 59 4.98 -8.79 9.97
CA VAL A 59 3.57 -8.71 10.42
C VAL A 59 3.02 -7.32 10.11
N GLY A 60 1.87 -7.27 9.44
CA GLY A 60 1.19 -6.03 9.06
C GLY A 60 1.88 -5.25 7.93
N LEU A 61 2.74 -5.89 7.15
CA LEU A 61 3.23 -5.34 5.89
C LEU A 61 2.53 -6.01 4.69
N PRO A 62 2.06 -5.21 3.72
CA PRO A 62 1.39 -5.73 2.54
C PRO A 62 2.37 -6.37 1.57
N ASN A 63 1.91 -7.41 0.87
CA ASN A 63 2.67 -8.15 -0.12
C ASN A 63 2.57 -7.52 -1.50
N VAL A 64 3.70 -7.42 -2.19
CA VAL A 64 3.74 -7.03 -3.61
C VAL A 64 3.51 -8.27 -4.47
N HIS A 65 2.41 -8.29 -5.20
CA HIS A 65 2.09 -9.37 -6.15
C HIS A 65 2.81 -9.19 -7.49
N TRP A 66 2.97 -7.95 -7.93
CA TRP A 66 3.58 -7.65 -9.22
C TRP A 66 4.11 -6.21 -9.29
N TYR A 67 5.18 -6.02 -10.07
CA TYR A 67 5.67 -4.70 -10.46
C TYR A 67 6.12 -4.76 -11.92
N GLY A 68 5.84 -3.72 -12.69
CA GLY A 68 6.32 -3.58 -14.06
C GLY A 68 5.93 -2.25 -14.69
N VAL A 69 6.30 -2.09 -15.96
CA VAL A 69 5.95 -0.92 -16.77
C VAL A 69 4.88 -1.32 -17.78
N GLU A 70 3.79 -0.57 -17.84
CA GLU A 70 2.66 -0.78 -18.74
C GLU A 70 2.30 0.56 -19.40
N GLY A 71 2.57 0.67 -20.70
CA GLY A 71 2.43 1.94 -21.43
C GLY A 71 3.28 3.05 -20.80
N ASP A 72 2.65 4.17 -20.47
CA ASP A 72 3.30 5.35 -19.88
C ASP A 72 3.36 5.33 -18.33
N TYR A 73 3.19 4.16 -17.71
CA TYR A 73 3.11 4.03 -16.25
C TYR A 73 4.03 2.95 -15.69
N ASN A 74 4.72 3.29 -14.59
CA ASN A 74 5.17 2.30 -13.61
C ASN A 74 3.95 1.83 -12.83
N VAL A 75 3.83 0.52 -12.62
CA VAL A 75 2.65 -0.10 -12.03
C VAL A 75 3.06 -1.10 -10.97
N MET A 76 2.48 -0.97 -9.77
CA MET A 76 2.65 -1.89 -8.66
C MET A 76 1.31 -2.46 -8.24
N VAL A 77 1.22 -3.79 -8.15
CA VAL A 77 0.07 -4.52 -7.63
C VAL A 77 0.43 -5.05 -6.24
N ILE A 78 -0.38 -4.69 -5.25
CA ILE A 78 -0.15 -4.97 -3.83
C ILE A 78 -1.45 -5.37 -3.14
N ASP A 79 -1.38 -6.00 -1.96
CA ASP A 79 -2.55 -6.35 -1.15
C ASP A 79 -3.50 -5.15 -1.01
N LEU A 80 -4.80 -5.39 -1.20
CA LEU A 80 -5.82 -4.42 -0.84
C LEU A 80 -6.04 -4.44 0.66
N LEU A 81 -5.92 -3.29 1.32
CA LEU A 81 -6.13 -3.14 2.76
C LEU A 81 -7.46 -2.46 3.09
N GLY A 82 -7.85 -2.54 4.35
CA GLY A 82 -9.02 -1.83 4.88
C GLY A 82 -8.83 -0.30 4.97
N PRO A 83 -9.81 0.41 5.56
CA PRO A 83 -9.76 1.86 5.75
C PRO A 83 -8.53 2.32 6.53
N SER A 84 -8.08 3.55 6.26
CA SER A 84 -6.98 4.15 7.02
C SER A 84 -7.39 4.51 8.45
N LEU A 85 -6.40 4.75 9.32
CA LEU A 85 -6.71 5.24 10.67
C LEU A 85 -7.40 6.60 10.67
N GLU A 86 -7.15 7.48 9.69
CA GLU A 86 -7.87 8.77 9.57
C GLU A 86 -9.34 8.56 9.19
N ASP A 87 -9.63 7.59 8.32
CA ASP A 87 -11.01 7.22 7.97
C ASP A 87 -11.74 6.68 9.21
N LEU A 88 -11.10 5.76 9.94
CA LEU A 88 -11.65 5.20 11.17
C LEU A 88 -11.80 6.26 12.27
N PHE A 89 -10.86 7.20 12.36
CA PHE A 89 -10.91 8.29 13.33
C PHE A 89 -12.08 9.22 13.02
N SER A 90 -12.29 9.54 11.74
CA SER A 90 -13.43 10.31 11.27
C SER A 90 -14.75 9.59 11.54
N PHE A 91 -14.80 8.27 11.30
CA PHE A 91 -15.96 7.43 11.65
C PHE A 91 -16.28 7.46 13.16
N CYS A 92 -15.26 7.55 14.01
CA CYS A 92 -15.39 7.68 15.46
C CYS A 92 -15.57 9.14 15.94
N ASN A 93 -16.09 10.04 15.10
CA ASN A 93 -16.27 11.47 15.43
C ASN A 93 -14.98 12.14 15.92
N ARG A 94 -13.84 11.77 15.33
CA ARG A 94 -12.51 12.28 15.67
C ARG A 94 -12.12 12.09 17.13
N LYS A 95 -12.57 10.99 17.74
CA LYS A 95 -12.18 10.61 19.10
C LYS A 95 -12.13 9.10 19.26
N PHE A 96 -10.92 8.58 19.47
CA PHE A 96 -10.74 7.21 19.94
C PHE A 96 -10.82 7.13 21.46
N SER A 97 -11.27 5.98 21.96
CA SER A 97 -11.19 5.65 23.38
C SER A 97 -9.72 5.37 23.78
N LEU A 98 -9.39 5.55 25.06
CA LEU A 98 -8.06 5.20 25.56
C LEU A 98 -7.68 3.74 25.24
N LYS A 99 -8.62 2.81 25.40
CA LYS A 99 -8.43 1.40 25.05
C LYS A 99 -7.98 1.24 23.59
N THR A 100 -8.70 1.86 22.66
CA THR A 100 -8.37 1.82 21.22
C THR A 100 -7.00 2.43 20.95
N THR A 101 -6.71 3.60 21.53
CA THR A 101 -5.42 4.28 21.37
C THR A 101 -4.26 3.41 21.83
N LEU A 102 -4.36 2.75 22.99
CA LEU A 102 -3.30 1.88 23.50
C LEU A 102 -3.10 0.62 22.64
N MET A 103 -4.19 0.02 22.15
CA MET A 103 -4.11 -1.13 21.24
C MET A 103 -3.46 -0.77 19.88
N LEU A 104 -3.70 0.45 19.39
CA LEU A 104 -3.05 0.96 18.18
C LEU A 104 -1.57 1.25 18.43
N ALA A 105 -1.26 1.92 19.54
CA ALA A 105 0.11 2.29 19.90
C ALA A 105 1.03 1.06 19.98
N ASP A 106 0.59 -0.01 20.65
CA ASP A 106 1.32 -1.28 20.74
C ASP A 106 1.69 -1.83 19.36
N GLN A 107 0.72 -1.91 18.44
CA GLN A 107 0.98 -2.41 17.09
C GLN A 107 1.85 -1.45 16.26
N MET A 108 1.61 -0.14 16.34
CA MET A 108 2.33 0.87 15.56
C MET A 108 3.81 0.91 15.93
N ILE A 109 4.14 0.83 17.23
CA ILE A 109 5.53 0.75 17.69
C ILE A 109 6.22 -0.49 17.12
N ASN A 110 5.56 -1.65 17.18
CA ASN A 110 6.08 -2.90 16.61
C ASN A 110 6.33 -2.80 15.09
N ARG A 111 5.51 -2.05 14.33
CA ARG A 111 5.75 -1.82 12.89
C ARG A 111 7.01 -1.00 12.64
N VAL A 112 7.19 0.09 13.39
CA VAL A 112 8.37 0.97 13.28
C VAL A 112 9.63 0.21 13.70
N GLU A 113 9.58 -0.54 14.79
CA GLU A 113 10.69 -1.40 15.24
C GLU A 113 11.10 -2.39 14.16
N TYR A 114 10.14 -3.06 13.51
CA TYR A 114 10.43 -4.00 12.43
C TYR A 114 11.13 -3.33 11.24
N MET A 115 10.68 -2.13 10.81
CA MET A 115 11.33 -1.38 9.73
C MET A 115 12.77 -0.98 10.12
N HIS A 116 12.95 -0.51 11.36
CA HIS A 116 14.26 -0.13 11.88
C HIS A 116 15.22 -1.33 11.96
N ALA A 117 14.73 -2.51 12.36
CA ALA A 117 15.51 -3.75 12.38
C ALA A 117 15.98 -4.20 10.98
N LYS A 118 15.34 -3.69 9.92
CA LYS A 118 15.73 -3.88 8.51
C LYS A 118 16.59 -2.74 7.96
N ASN A 119 17.02 -1.80 8.79
CA ASN A 119 17.82 -0.61 8.46
C ASN A 119 17.09 0.40 7.57
N PHE A 120 15.76 0.50 7.68
CA PHE A 120 14.97 1.50 6.96
C PHE A 120 14.28 2.45 7.95
N LEU A 121 14.24 3.73 7.58
CA LEU A 121 13.40 4.74 8.23
C LEU A 121 12.17 4.96 7.37
N HIS A 122 11.00 5.05 8.00
CA HIS A 122 9.75 5.44 7.35
C HIS A 122 9.66 6.97 7.25
#